data_AF-A0A954TNX1-F1
#
_entry.id   AF-A0A954TNX1-F1
#
_cell.length_a   1.000
_cell.length_b   1.000
_cell.length_c   1.000
_cell.angle_alpha   90.00
_cell.angle_beta   90.00
_cell.angle_gamma   90.00
#
_symmetry.space_group_name_H-M   'P 1'
#
loop_
_entity.id
_entity.type
_entity.pdbx_description
1 polymer ?
#
loop_
_entity_poly.entity_id
_entity_poly.type
_entity_poly.pdbx_seq_one_letter_code
_entity_poly.pdbx_strand_id
1 'polypeptide(L)'
;MRRITFVLSWIVAAGLSTGTPLDAQLPVAAPPDVLINDIAASHPASAYIDQSTLLVAEIGWSKIDVDSFFALTAKLKGDYPSDTKVVKELFAKLRAANAGDVYVIAGLETLSDGVPLVVIPTAQPATLLQSMKDIFGDHMRVSPTGNAVLIGKQEQIERFKSITPVKRDDIVTPLRDANRLDHTAVVVLPDLTRELLSRIWPRTRPDGFPSTSSPSQMALDVKRLVVTFRTPPQSQIRLSIESVDEAAAERITKTFAAMKQMLGDQLDQITIKRDQLQVILDADQNAVELFYTAALNARREAAMASHVTTLRRLGIAIYTYENREKHLPPRCFVNPGGQPLHSWLVAILPDIDQVAFYRSIHLDKSWDDPANQQMMNTIPAGIGDNELPRGHTVIRAPVFPGSLWHGDGPPKTWKDVTDDPADTILLADAPPEASVHWADPSPWIISEADPMKDFFGKRDRVQVLMGDGSVRVLGRAEMSNEKLKAMLTIAGGD
;
A
#
# COMPACT_ATOMS: atom_id res chain seq x y z
N MET A 1 0.02 14.96 5.08
CA MET A 1 0.69 14.73 3.78
C MET A 1 0.40 13.36 3.15
N ARG A 2 0.86 12.21 3.66
CA ARG A 2 0.42 10.88 3.12
C ARG A 2 -1.07 10.57 3.31
N ARG A 3 -1.73 11.28 4.24
CA ARG A 3 -3.11 11.04 4.68
C ARG A 3 -4.20 11.46 3.67
N ILE A 4 -3.97 12.49 2.87
CA ILE A 4 -4.90 12.93 1.81
C ILE A 4 -4.65 12.12 0.52
N THR A 5 -3.39 11.77 0.24
CA THR A 5 -3.05 10.78 -0.78
C THR A 5 -3.67 9.42 -0.44
N PHE A 6 -3.82 9.06 0.84
CA PHE A 6 -4.52 7.85 1.29
C PHE A 6 -6.01 7.89 0.96
N VAL A 7 -6.70 9.03 1.10
CA VAL A 7 -8.14 9.14 0.75
C VAL A 7 -8.35 9.03 -0.77
N LEU A 8 -7.50 9.71 -1.57
CA LEU A 8 -7.54 9.63 -3.04
C LEU A 8 -7.00 8.28 -3.56
N SER A 9 -6.00 7.68 -2.92
CA SER A 9 -5.47 6.37 -3.27
C SER A 9 -6.42 5.27 -2.83
N TRP A 10 -7.16 5.36 -1.73
CA TRP A 10 -8.14 4.33 -1.36
C TRP A 10 -9.32 4.26 -2.31
N ILE A 11 -9.69 5.40 -2.90
CA ILE A 11 -10.72 5.46 -3.93
C ILE A 11 -10.25 4.81 -5.26
N VAL A 12 -8.93 4.67 -5.47
CA VAL A 12 -8.31 4.15 -6.71
C VAL A 12 -7.60 2.78 -6.53
N ALA A 13 -7.16 2.43 -5.32
CA ALA A 13 -6.22 1.33 -5.02
C ALA A 13 -6.86 -0.04 -4.86
N ALA A 14 -8.13 -0.22 -5.23
CA ALA A 14 -8.75 -1.55 -5.25
C ALA A 14 -8.30 -2.41 -6.45
N GLY A 15 -7.39 -1.94 -7.33
CA GLY A 15 -7.03 -2.69 -8.55
C GLY A 15 -5.59 -2.67 -9.04
N LEU A 16 -4.63 -1.96 -8.42
CA LEU A 16 -3.31 -1.76 -9.04
C LEU A 16 -2.19 -1.73 -8.00
N SER A 17 -1.61 -2.89 -7.66
CA SER A 17 -0.29 -2.93 -7.01
C SER A 17 0.47 -4.23 -7.28
N THR A 18 0.93 -4.42 -8.51
CA THR A 18 2.14 -5.22 -8.79
C THR A 18 2.83 -4.70 -10.06
N GLY A 19 4.14 -4.45 -10.01
CA GLY A 19 4.99 -4.39 -11.20
C GLY A 19 6.03 -3.26 -11.23
N THR A 20 7.30 -3.64 -11.17
CA THR A 20 8.50 -2.89 -11.58
C THR A 20 8.74 -2.97 -13.11
N PRO A 21 9.57 -2.08 -13.71
CA PRO A 21 9.44 -1.68 -15.12
C PRO A 21 10.28 -2.48 -16.14
N LEU A 22 9.89 -2.35 -17.42
CA LEU A 22 10.43 -3.01 -18.63
C LEU A 22 10.79 -1.95 -19.69
N ASP A 23 11.67 -2.30 -20.64
CA ASP A 23 12.17 -1.42 -21.71
C ASP A 23 12.01 -2.02 -23.14
N ALA A 24 11.95 -1.10 -24.13
CA ALA A 24 12.17 -1.21 -25.59
C ALA A 24 10.95 -1.26 -26.58
N GLN A 25 11.16 -0.71 -27.80
CA GLN A 25 10.26 0.13 -28.64
C GLN A 25 9.73 -0.48 -29.98
N LEU A 26 8.51 -0.04 -30.38
CA LEU A 26 7.95 0.39 -31.72
C LEU A 26 7.97 -0.55 -32.97
N PRO A 27 7.14 -0.37 -34.07
CA PRO A 27 6.41 0.82 -34.57
C PRO A 27 4.97 0.62 -35.18
N VAL A 28 4.49 1.70 -35.83
CA VAL A 28 3.14 2.23 -36.17
C VAL A 28 2.49 1.77 -37.51
N ALA A 29 1.15 1.84 -37.62
CA ALA A 29 0.43 2.26 -38.84
C ALA A 29 -1.00 2.79 -38.54
N ALA A 30 -1.39 3.95 -39.13
CA ALA A 30 -2.71 4.61 -39.03
C ALA A 30 -3.55 4.39 -40.32
N PRO A 31 -4.91 4.44 -40.25
CA PRO A 31 -5.68 5.52 -40.94
C PRO A 31 -7.12 5.75 -40.37
N PRO A 32 -8.01 6.56 -40.99
CA PRO A 32 -7.90 7.90 -41.59
C PRO A 32 -8.86 8.93 -40.92
N ASP A 33 -8.74 10.20 -41.36
CA ASP A 33 -9.42 11.41 -40.86
C ASP A 33 -10.95 11.32 -40.72
N VAL A 34 -11.47 11.75 -39.57
CA VAL A 34 -12.89 12.09 -39.36
C VAL A 34 -13.00 13.49 -38.76
N LEU A 35 -13.89 14.27 -39.36
CA LEU A 35 -14.02 15.72 -39.34
C LEU A 35 -14.11 16.36 -37.94
N ILE A 36 -13.37 17.46 -37.80
CA ILE A 36 -13.41 18.45 -36.73
C ILE A 36 -14.77 19.16 -36.79
N ASN A 37 -15.77 18.67 -36.05
CA ASN A 37 -16.86 19.46 -35.46
C ASN A 37 -17.94 18.52 -34.90
N ASP A 38 -17.78 18.14 -33.63
CA ASP A 38 -18.88 17.93 -32.68
C ASP A 38 -18.30 17.94 -31.25
N ILE A 39 -17.66 19.07 -30.88
CA ILE A 39 -17.25 19.38 -29.50
C ILE A 39 -18.38 20.18 -28.82
N ALA A 40 -19.60 19.69 -28.93
CA ALA A 40 -20.80 20.32 -28.35
C ALA A 40 -21.65 19.32 -27.55
N ALA A 41 -20.99 18.50 -26.72
CA ALA A 41 -21.54 17.91 -25.48
C ALA A 41 -20.45 17.11 -24.71
N SER A 42 -19.22 17.63 -24.61
CA SER A 42 -18.12 16.90 -23.98
C SER A 42 -18.17 17.00 -22.45
N HIS A 43 -18.06 15.87 -21.76
CA HIS A 43 -17.86 15.81 -20.31
C HIS A 43 -16.60 16.60 -19.89
N PRO A 44 -16.51 17.25 -18.71
CA PRO A 44 -15.33 18.05 -18.35
C PRO A 44 -14.01 17.27 -18.40
N ALA A 45 -14.03 15.97 -18.07
CA ALA A 45 -12.88 15.08 -18.20
C ALA A 45 -12.30 15.00 -19.62
N SER A 46 -13.09 15.26 -20.66
CA SER A 46 -12.66 15.16 -22.07
C SER A 46 -11.51 16.11 -22.41
N ALA A 47 -11.35 17.20 -21.65
CA ALA A 47 -10.24 18.14 -21.83
C ALA A 47 -8.88 17.58 -21.37
N TYR A 48 -8.88 16.43 -20.69
CA TYR A 48 -7.72 15.90 -19.97
C TYR A 48 -7.36 14.47 -20.38
N ILE A 49 -8.00 13.96 -21.43
CA ILE A 49 -7.87 12.58 -21.88
C ILE A 49 -7.21 12.56 -23.26
N ASP A 50 -6.26 11.64 -23.43
CA ASP A 50 -5.58 11.37 -24.69
C ASP A 50 -5.73 9.89 -25.12
N GLN A 51 -4.91 9.48 -26.09
CA GLN A 51 -4.90 8.11 -26.61
C GLN A 51 -4.27 7.11 -25.63
N SER A 52 -3.32 7.53 -24.77
CA SER A 52 -2.66 6.65 -23.80
C SER A 52 -3.46 6.49 -22.50
N THR A 53 -4.49 7.31 -22.29
CA THR A 53 -5.35 7.23 -21.11
C THR A 53 -6.06 5.88 -21.04
N LEU A 54 -5.86 5.16 -19.94
CA LEU A 54 -6.49 3.87 -19.65
C LEU A 54 -7.53 3.95 -18.53
N LEU A 55 -7.35 4.88 -17.59
CA LEU A 55 -8.21 5.04 -16.43
C LEU A 55 -8.56 6.51 -16.21
N VAL A 56 -9.85 6.76 -15.98
CA VAL A 56 -10.36 8.04 -15.46
C VAL A 56 -11.28 7.75 -14.29
N ALA A 57 -10.97 8.30 -13.12
CA ALA A 57 -11.86 8.31 -11.97
C ALA A 57 -12.35 9.74 -11.68
N GLU A 58 -13.66 9.92 -11.61
CA GLU A 58 -14.34 11.15 -11.23
C GLU A 58 -14.89 11.05 -9.82
N ILE A 59 -14.41 11.95 -8.97
CA ILE A 59 -14.75 12.01 -7.55
C ILE A 59 -15.55 13.29 -7.29
N GLY A 60 -16.87 13.13 -7.20
CA GLY A 60 -17.80 14.15 -6.70
C GLY A 60 -17.61 14.46 -5.21
N TRP A 61 -16.47 15.06 -4.84
CA TRP A 61 -16.07 15.32 -3.45
C TRP A 61 -17.10 16.11 -2.65
N SER A 62 -17.90 16.96 -3.32
CA SER A 62 -18.97 17.74 -2.70
C SER A 62 -20.11 16.88 -2.13
N LYS A 63 -20.23 15.63 -2.59
CA LYS A 63 -21.24 14.65 -2.20
C LYS A 63 -20.81 13.71 -1.07
N ILE A 64 -19.54 13.79 -0.64
CA ILE A 64 -19.00 12.92 0.42
C ILE A 64 -19.39 13.48 1.79
N ASP A 65 -20.13 12.69 2.57
CA ASP A 65 -20.35 12.96 3.98
C ASP A 65 -19.10 12.56 4.77
N VAL A 66 -18.29 13.55 5.13
CA VAL A 66 -16.98 13.32 5.76
C VAL A 66 -17.13 12.61 7.11
N ASP A 67 -18.15 12.96 7.91
CA ASP A 67 -18.33 12.36 9.24
C ASP A 67 -18.71 10.89 9.14
N SER A 68 -19.68 10.55 8.29
CA SER A 68 -20.14 9.17 8.05
C SER A 68 -19.04 8.32 7.42
N PHE A 69 -18.28 8.89 6.48
CA PHE A 69 -17.13 8.21 5.86
C PHE A 69 -16.09 7.82 6.93
N PHE A 70 -15.68 8.78 7.78
CA PHE A 70 -14.69 8.50 8.81
C PHE A 70 -15.24 7.63 9.95
N ALA A 71 -16.53 7.72 10.29
CA ALA A 71 -17.17 6.83 11.26
C ALA A 71 -17.11 5.35 10.83
N LEU A 72 -17.36 5.07 9.54
CA LEU A 72 -17.19 3.73 8.98
C LEU A 72 -15.73 3.26 9.09
N THR A 73 -14.77 4.13 8.76
CA THR A 73 -13.35 3.77 8.88
C THR A 73 -12.90 3.52 10.32
N ALA A 74 -13.42 4.28 11.30
CA ALA A 74 -13.11 4.12 12.71
C ALA A 74 -13.66 2.79 13.27
N LYS A 75 -14.90 2.43 12.92
CA LYS A 75 -15.51 1.13 13.26
C LYS A 75 -14.63 -0.05 12.84
N LEU A 76 -13.90 0.11 11.73
CA LEU A 76 -13.19 -0.97 11.08
C LEU A 76 -11.67 -0.99 11.37
N LYS A 77 -11.07 0.18 11.63
CA LYS A 77 -9.64 0.31 11.95
C LYS A 77 -9.35 0.39 13.46
N GLY A 78 -10.34 0.67 14.31
CA GLY A 78 -10.13 0.92 15.74
C GLY A 78 -9.72 2.37 16.02
N ASP A 79 -9.00 2.60 17.13
CA ASP A 79 -8.70 3.91 17.74
C ASP A 79 -7.64 4.76 16.97
N TYR A 80 -7.78 4.86 15.65
CA TYR A 80 -6.91 5.68 14.82
C TYR A 80 -7.34 7.15 14.82
N PRO A 81 -6.38 8.10 14.78
CA PRO A 81 -6.70 9.52 14.67
C PRO A 81 -7.48 9.80 13.39
N SER A 82 -8.69 10.32 13.51
CA SER A 82 -9.51 10.68 12.35
C SER A 82 -8.95 11.93 11.65
N ASP A 83 -8.83 11.87 10.32
CA ASP A 83 -8.46 13.02 9.49
C ASP A 83 -9.67 13.89 9.11
N THR A 84 -10.84 13.68 9.74
CA THR A 84 -12.08 14.44 9.50
C THR A 84 -11.83 15.95 9.39
N LYS A 85 -11.09 16.54 10.33
CA LYS A 85 -10.82 17.99 10.34
C LYS A 85 -10.05 18.42 9.08
N VAL A 86 -8.98 17.70 8.76
CA VAL A 86 -8.11 17.99 7.62
C VAL A 86 -8.87 17.88 6.29
N VAL A 87 -9.72 16.85 6.15
CA VAL A 87 -10.54 16.66 4.94
C VAL A 87 -11.63 17.72 4.83
N LYS A 88 -12.28 18.10 5.94
CA LYS A 88 -13.26 19.19 5.96
C LYS A 88 -12.64 20.53 5.54
N GLU A 89 -11.43 20.82 6.01
CA GLU A 89 -10.67 22.01 5.62
C GLU A 89 -10.33 22.00 4.11
N LEU A 90 -9.90 20.85 3.58
CA LEU A 90 -9.67 20.69 2.14
C LEU A 90 -10.96 20.95 1.33
N PHE A 91 -12.09 20.38 1.75
CA PHE A 91 -13.36 20.59 1.07
C PHE A 91 -13.83 22.05 1.15
N ALA A 92 -13.59 22.74 2.27
CA ALA A 92 -13.86 24.16 2.37
C ALA A 92 -13.04 24.98 1.36
N LYS A 93 -11.75 24.64 1.20
CA LYS A 93 -10.86 25.26 0.21
C LYS A 93 -11.31 24.99 -1.23
N LEU A 94 -11.74 23.75 -1.54
CA LEU A 94 -12.29 23.40 -2.85
C LEU A 94 -13.57 24.19 -3.17
N ARG A 95 -14.47 24.34 -2.19
CA ARG A 95 -15.68 25.17 -2.33
C ARG A 95 -15.33 26.63 -2.59
N ALA A 96 -14.39 27.20 -1.81
CA ALA A 96 -13.98 28.59 -1.95
C ALA A 96 -13.37 28.90 -3.33
N ALA A 97 -12.68 27.94 -3.94
CA ALA A 97 -12.13 28.06 -5.28
C ALA A 97 -13.13 27.71 -6.41
N ASN A 98 -14.40 27.43 -6.09
CA ASN A 98 -15.39 26.97 -7.06
C ASN A 98 -14.87 25.78 -7.90
N ALA A 99 -14.25 24.80 -7.22
CA ALA A 99 -13.72 23.62 -7.86
C ALA A 99 -14.85 22.69 -8.33
N GLY A 100 -14.70 22.12 -9.53
CA GLY A 100 -15.51 21.02 -10.02
C GLY A 100 -15.11 19.68 -9.39
N ASP A 101 -15.61 18.59 -9.96
CA ASP A 101 -15.27 17.25 -9.52
C ASP A 101 -13.79 16.94 -9.75
N VAL A 102 -13.21 16.11 -8.89
CA VAL A 102 -11.79 15.74 -8.97
C VAL A 102 -11.62 14.57 -9.92
N TYR A 103 -10.72 14.72 -10.90
CA TYR A 103 -10.39 13.66 -11.84
C TYR A 103 -9.03 13.03 -11.49
N VAL A 104 -8.97 11.70 -11.45
CA VAL A 104 -7.72 10.94 -11.39
C VAL A 104 -7.53 10.26 -12.74
N ILE A 105 -6.42 10.55 -13.40
CA ILE A 105 -6.14 10.12 -14.76
C ILE A 105 -4.87 9.29 -14.76
N ALA A 106 -4.95 8.11 -15.35
CA ALA A 106 -3.81 7.23 -15.51
C ALA A 106 -3.76 6.62 -16.92
N GLY A 107 -2.55 6.54 -17.44
CA GLY A 107 -2.20 5.87 -18.69
C GLY A 107 -1.07 4.86 -18.48
N LEU A 108 -0.49 4.34 -19.55
CA LEU A 108 0.65 3.42 -19.46
C LEU A 108 1.86 4.10 -18.81
N GLU A 109 2.12 5.37 -19.11
CA GLU A 109 3.19 6.15 -18.47
C GLU A 109 3.06 6.21 -16.93
N THR A 110 1.84 6.15 -16.40
CA THR A 110 1.59 6.16 -14.95
C THR A 110 2.26 4.98 -14.24
N LEU A 111 2.46 3.84 -14.92
CA LEU A 111 3.19 2.69 -14.37
C LEU A 111 4.65 3.04 -14.07
N SER A 112 5.29 3.85 -14.94
CA SER A 112 6.67 4.32 -14.75
C SER A 112 6.72 5.46 -13.73
N ASP A 113 5.73 6.33 -13.75
CA ASP A 113 5.67 7.47 -12.84
C ASP A 113 5.32 7.05 -11.40
N GLY A 114 4.62 5.94 -11.19
CA GLY A 114 4.25 5.39 -9.90
C GLY A 114 3.11 6.12 -9.16
N VAL A 115 2.59 7.22 -9.72
CA VAL A 115 1.43 7.96 -9.19
C VAL A 115 0.57 8.49 -10.35
N PRO A 116 -0.77 8.48 -10.25
CA PRO A 116 -1.63 9.05 -11.29
C PRO A 116 -1.63 10.58 -11.26
N LEU A 117 -2.01 11.19 -12.38
CA LEU A 117 -2.24 12.63 -12.44
C LEU A 117 -3.61 12.95 -11.82
N VAL A 118 -3.67 13.95 -10.95
CA VAL A 118 -4.93 14.46 -10.42
C VAL A 118 -5.22 15.83 -11.02
N VAL A 119 -6.44 16.01 -11.51
CA VAL A 119 -6.92 17.24 -12.13
C VAL A 119 -8.13 17.75 -11.36
N ILE A 120 -8.07 19.02 -10.97
CA ILE A 120 -9.16 19.71 -10.28
C ILE A 120 -9.57 20.91 -11.13
N PRO A 121 -10.65 20.80 -11.93
CA PRO A 121 -11.17 21.94 -12.68
C PRO A 121 -11.59 23.05 -11.72
N THR A 122 -11.22 24.28 -12.04
CA THR A 122 -11.59 25.46 -11.26
C THR A 122 -11.41 26.70 -12.12
N ALA A 123 -12.34 27.66 -12.00
CA ALA A 123 -12.17 28.98 -12.59
C ALA A 123 -11.11 29.84 -11.85
N GLN A 124 -10.62 29.39 -10.68
CA GLN A 124 -9.70 30.12 -9.80
C GLN A 124 -8.49 29.26 -9.37
N PRO A 125 -7.66 28.81 -10.32
CA PRO A 125 -6.57 27.87 -10.04
C PRO A 125 -5.48 28.48 -9.13
N ALA A 126 -5.25 29.80 -9.18
CA ALA A 126 -4.30 30.48 -8.31
C ALA A 126 -4.72 30.43 -6.82
N THR A 127 -6.00 30.64 -6.54
CA THR A 127 -6.59 30.57 -5.18
C THR A 127 -6.47 29.16 -4.61
N LEU A 128 -6.79 28.15 -5.43
CA LEU A 128 -6.67 26.76 -5.03
C LEU A 128 -5.21 26.35 -4.81
N LEU A 129 -4.29 26.78 -5.68
CA LEU A 129 -2.86 26.51 -5.56
C LEU A 129 -2.29 27.01 -4.23
N GLN A 130 -2.56 28.26 -3.85
CA GLN A 130 -2.11 28.82 -2.56
C GLN A 130 -2.63 27.99 -1.39
N SER A 131 -3.87 27.52 -1.49
CA SER A 131 -4.53 26.73 -0.46
C SER A 131 -4.00 25.30 -0.34
N MET A 132 -3.32 24.79 -1.38
CA MET A 132 -2.85 23.41 -1.50
C MET A 132 -1.36 23.21 -1.25
N LYS A 133 -0.53 24.28 -1.24
CA LYS A 133 0.93 24.17 -1.01
C LYS A 133 1.31 23.50 0.31
N ASP A 134 0.48 23.67 1.36
CA ASP A 134 0.75 23.06 2.67
C ASP A 134 0.27 21.60 2.78
N ILE A 135 -0.48 21.13 1.78
CA ILE A 135 -1.16 19.83 1.80
C ILE A 135 -0.33 18.73 1.11
N PHE A 136 0.33 19.08 0.00
CA PHE A 136 1.11 18.17 -0.82
C PHE A 136 2.61 18.44 -0.59
N GLY A 137 3.36 17.38 -0.26
CA GLY A 137 4.80 17.49 0.01
C GLY A 137 5.66 17.76 -1.21
N ASP A 138 6.97 17.87 -0.97
CA ASP A 138 7.99 18.25 -1.97
C ASP A 138 8.04 17.37 -3.23
N HIS A 139 7.53 16.13 -3.18
CA HIS A 139 7.55 15.19 -4.32
C HIS A 139 6.38 15.33 -5.29
N MET A 140 5.27 15.96 -4.86
CA MET A 140 4.10 16.19 -5.70
C MET A 140 4.05 17.68 -6.04
N ARG A 141 4.14 18.01 -7.32
CA ARG A 141 3.98 19.39 -7.75
C ARG A 141 2.51 19.69 -7.95
N VAL A 142 2.12 20.88 -7.50
CA VAL A 142 0.82 21.47 -7.78
C VAL A 142 1.05 22.58 -8.79
N SER A 143 0.45 22.49 -9.98
CA SER A 143 0.61 23.47 -11.05
C SER A 143 -0.75 23.93 -11.56
N PRO A 144 -1.01 25.24 -11.66
CA PRO A 144 -2.18 25.74 -12.37
C PRO A 144 -2.00 25.50 -13.88
N THR A 145 -3.09 25.21 -14.60
CA THR A 145 -3.11 25.12 -16.07
C THR A 145 -4.51 25.50 -16.57
N GLY A 146 -4.62 26.62 -17.30
CA GLY A 146 -5.91 27.10 -17.81
C GLY A 146 -6.95 27.24 -16.69
N ASN A 147 -8.05 26.49 -16.80
CA ASN A 147 -9.14 26.43 -15.81
C ASN A 147 -9.05 25.18 -14.91
N ALA A 148 -7.85 24.76 -14.55
CA ALA A 148 -7.63 23.62 -13.66
C ALA A 148 -6.35 23.74 -12.82
N VAL A 149 -6.31 22.95 -11.75
CA VAL A 149 -5.09 22.65 -10.98
C VAL A 149 -4.70 21.20 -11.22
N LEU A 150 -3.43 20.99 -11.56
CA LEU A 150 -2.83 19.68 -11.78
C LEU A 150 -1.96 19.31 -10.58
N ILE A 151 -2.04 18.06 -10.16
CA ILE A 151 -1.27 17.52 -9.04
C ILE A 151 -0.62 16.22 -9.50
N GLY A 152 0.70 16.18 -9.56
CA GLY A 152 1.46 15.05 -10.10
C GLY A 152 2.97 15.26 -10.03
N LYS A 153 3.75 14.36 -10.66
CA LYS A 153 5.18 14.59 -10.86
C LYS A 153 5.44 15.74 -11.83
N GLN A 154 6.63 16.33 -11.76
CA GLN A 154 6.99 17.43 -12.67
C GLN A 154 6.92 16.98 -14.14
N GLU A 155 7.49 15.82 -14.49
CA GLU A 155 7.46 15.36 -15.89
C GLU A 155 6.03 15.09 -16.35
N GLN A 156 5.16 14.56 -15.48
CA GLN A 156 3.75 14.33 -15.78
C GLN A 156 3.02 15.63 -16.11
N ILE A 157 3.21 16.67 -15.30
CA ILE A 157 2.58 17.97 -15.51
C ILE A 157 3.05 18.59 -16.82
N GLU A 158 4.34 18.52 -17.13
CA GLU A 158 4.87 19.07 -18.39
C GLU A 158 4.35 18.29 -19.61
N ARG A 159 4.32 16.95 -19.54
CA ARG A 159 3.67 16.11 -20.59
C ARG A 159 2.21 16.48 -20.77
N PHE A 160 1.48 16.67 -19.67
CA PHE A 160 0.08 17.02 -19.71
C PHE A 160 -0.17 18.41 -20.29
N LYS A 161 0.69 19.40 -20.03
CA LYS A 161 0.57 20.72 -20.67
C LYS A 161 0.68 20.65 -22.20
N SER A 162 1.36 19.63 -22.72
CA SER A 162 1.45 19.34 -24.16
C SER A 162 0.41 18.33 -24.66
N ILE A 163 -0.55 17.90 -23.83
CA ILE A 163 -1.56 16.93 -24.22
C ILE A 163 -2.41 17.49 -25.36
N THR A 164 -2.72 16.65 -26.34
CA THR A 164 -3.73 16.94 -27.36
C THR A 164 -4.96 16.12 -27.03
N PRO A 165 -6.02 16.73 -26.46
CA PRO A 165 -7.20 15.98 -26.07
C PRO A 165 -7.82 15.25 -27.26
N VAL A 166 -8.19 13.99 -27.07
CA VAL A 166 -8.86 13.20 -28.11
C VAL A 166 -10.22 12.70 -27.65
N LYS A 167 -11.10 12.45 -28.62
CA LYS A 167 -12.40 11.86 -28.37
C LYS A 167 -12.24 10.41 -27.91
N ARG A 168 -12.65 10.12 -26.67
CA ARG A 168 -12.60 8.80 -26.04
C ARG A 168 -13.97 8.42 -25.48
N ASP A 169 -14.89 8.07 -26.38
CA ASP A 169 -16.28 7.73 -26.02
C ASP A 169 -16.35 6.47 -25.13
N ASP A 170 -15.37 5.58 -25.26
CA ASP A 170 -15.17 4.41 -24.40
C ASP A 170 -14.96 4.79 -22.92
N ILE A 171 -14.37 5.95 -22.64
CA ILE A 171 -14.18 6.49 -21.29
C ILE A 171 -15.30 7.47 -20.92
N VAL A 172 -15.64 8.39 -21.82
CA VAL A 172 -16.53 9.52 -21.51
C VAL A 172 -18.00 9.10 -21.42
N THR A 173 -18.44 8.11 -22.19
CA THR A 173 -19.85 7.69 -22.18
C THR A 173 -20.28 7.16 -20.81
N PRO A 174 -19.53 6.25 -20.15
CA PRO A 174 -19.86 5.82 -18.79
C PRO A 174 -19.88 6.94 -17.74
N LEU A 175 -19.03 7.97 -17.90
CA LEU A 175 -19.05 9.14 -17.02
C LEU A 175 -20.32 9.99 -17.18
N ARG A 176 -21.06 9.82 -18.27
CA ARG A 176 -22.32 10.54 -18.55
C ARG A 176 -23.56 9.70 -18.28
N ASP A 177 -23.42 8.45 -17.83
CA ASP A 177 -24.55 7.58 -17.56
C ASP A 177 -25.44 8.19 -16.46
N ALA A 178 -26.72 8.37 -16.77
CA ALA A 178 -27.71 8.93 -15.84
C ALA A 178 -27.97 8.02 -14.63
N ASN A 179 -27.65 6.73 -14.74
CA ASN A 179 -27.84 5.73 -13.69
C ASN A 179 -26.60 5.52 -12.83
N ARG A 180 -25.52 6.28 -13.05
CA ARG A 180 -24.32 6.22 -12.23
C ARG A 180 -24.59 6.77 -10.83
N LEU A 181 -23.80 6.32 -9.86
CA LEU A 181 -23.77 6.84 -8.50
C LEU A 181 -22.86 8.09 -8.42
N ASP A 182 -22.50 8.49 -7.21
CA ASP A 182 -21.89 9.79 -6.95
C ASP A 182 -20.44 9.92 -7.42
N HIS A 183 -19.75 8.79 -7.53
CA HIS A 183 -18.38 8.67 -8.02
C HIS A 183 -18.32 7.61 -9.11
N THR A 184 -17.40 7.77 -10.07
CA THR A 184 -17.24 6.82 -11.17
C THR A 184 -15.78 6.63 -11.53
N ALA A 185 -15.30 5.40 -11.65
CA ALA A 185 -14.01 5.05 -12.22
C ALA A 185 -14.22 4.19 -13.46
N VAL A 186 -13.62 4.57 -14.57
CA VAL A 186 -13.65 3.84 -15.84
C VAL A 186 -12.25 3.38 -16.14
N VAL A 187 -12.08 2.08 -16.37
CA VAL A 187 -10.85 1.46 -16.85
C VAL A 187 -11.13 0.81 -18.19
N VAL A 188 -10.38 1.20 -19.21
CA VAL A 188 -10.43 0.58 -20.54
C VAL A 188 -9.17 -0.24 -20.74
N LEU A 189 -9.33 -1.45 -21.26
CA LEU A 189 -8.24 -2.36 -21.59
C LEU A 189 -8.20 -2.57 -23.10
N PRO A 190 -7.40 -1.77 -23.85
CA PRO A 190 -7.19 -1.98 -25.27
C PRO A 190 -6.66 -3.39 -25.56
N ASP A 191 -6.89 -3.89 -26.77
CA ASP A 191 -6.51 -5.25 -27.19
C ASP A 191 -5.05 -5.58 -26.87
N LEU A 192 -4.13 -4.68 -27.22
CA LEU A 192 -2.71 -4.82 -26.90
C LEU A 192 -2.46 -4.94 -25.40
N THR A 193 -3.16 -4.14 -24.57
CA THR A 193 -3.01 -4.19 -23.11
C THR A 193 -3.49 -5.53 -22.57
N ARG A 194 -4.64 -6.04 -23.05
CA ARG A 194 -5.18 -7.35 -22.66
C ARG A 194 -4.23 -8.49 -23.05
N GLU A 195 -3.69 -8.44 -24.26
CA GLU A 195 -2.69 -9.41 -24.73
C GLU A 195 -1.43 -9.39 -23.87
N LEU A 196 -0.90 -8.21 -23.55
CA LEU A 196 0.27 -8.06 -22.68
C LEU A 196 -0.01 -8.59 -21.28
N LEU A 197 -1.13 -8.19 -20.67
CA LEU A 197 -1.56 -8.67 -19.35
C LEU A 197 -1.68 -10.19 -19.30
N SER A 198 -2.24 -10.82 -20.34
CA SER A 198 -2.36 -12.28 -20.40
C SER A 198 -1.03 -13.04 -20.47
N ARG A 199 0.05 -12.36 -20.89
CA ARG A 199 1.41 -12.92 -20.93
C ARG A 199 2.14 -12.77 -19.61
N ILE A 200 1.91 -11.68 -18.87
CA ILE A 200 2.60 -11.38 -17.61
C ILE A 200 1.87 -11.93 -16.38
N TRP A 201 0.55 -12.07 -16.45
CA TRP A 201 -0.24 -12.53 -15.30
C TRP A 201 -0.25 -14.06 -15.19
N PRO A 202 -0.39 -14.59 -13.95
CA PRO A 202 -0.43 -16.02 -13.72
C PRO A 202 -1.49 -16.72 -14.58
N ARG A 203 -1.08 -17.81 -15.23
CA ARG A 203 -1.98 -18.72 -15.96
C ARG A 203 -2.66 -19.73 -15.07
N THR A 204 -2.09 -19.94 -13.89
CA THR A 204 -2.70 -20.73 -12.83
C THR A 204 -3.56 -19.84 -11.95
N ARG A 205 -4.61 -20.44 -11.41
CA ARG A 205 -5.46 -19.80 -10.42
C ARG A 205 -4.76 -19.82 -9.06
N PRO A 206 -4.89 -18.75 -8.24
CA PRO A 206 -4.43 -18.79 -6.85
C PRO A 206 -5.13 -19.90 -6.06
N ASP A 207 -4.41 -20.59 -5.18
CA ASP A 207 -5.01 -21.59 -4.29
C ASP A 207 -6.11 -20.97 -3.43
N GLY A 208 -7.21 -21.70 -3.23
CA GLY A 208 -8.39 -21.22 -2.52
C GLY A 208 -9.29 -20.23 -3.29
N PHE A 209 -8.90 -19.76 -4.48
CA PHE A 209 -9.74 -18.86 -5.27
C PHE A 209 -10.90 -19.61 -5.94
N PRO A 210 -12.16 -19.16 -5.85
CA PRO A 210 -13.33 -19.96 -6.21
C PRO A 210 -13.67 -19.96 -7.72
N SER A 211 -12.90 -19.25 -8.55
CA SER A 211 -13.16 -19.14 -9.99
C SER A 211 -12.63 -20.34 -10.79
N THR A 212 -13.14 -20.57 -12.00
CA THR A 212 -12.49 -21.44 -13.00
C THR A 212 -11.52 -20.68 -13.91
N SER A 213 -11.52 -19.34 -13.88
CA SER A 213 -10.70 -18.48 -14.74
C SER A 213 -9.40 -18.06 -14.05
N SER A 214 -8.29 -18.09 -14.77
CA SER A 214 -7.01 -17.55 -14.29
C SER A 214 -6.99 -16.01 -14.39
N PRO A 215 -6.10 -15.32 -13.67
CA PRO A 215 -5.84 -13.90 -13.86
C PRO A 215 -5.55 -13.57 -15.33
N SER A 216 -4.69 -14.35 -16.00
CA SER A 216 -4.39 -14.15 -17.41
C SER A 216 -5.63 -14.23 -18.31
N GLN A 217 -6.56 -15.14 -18.01
CA GLN A 217 -7.81 -15.29 -18.76
C GLN A 217 -8.76 -14.11 -18.50
N MET A 218 -8.85 -13.65 -17.25
CA MET A 218 -9.67 -12.48 -16.90
C MET A 218 -9.21 -11.22 -17.65
N ALA A 219 -7.90 -11.03 -17.79
CA ALA A 219 -7.35 -9.93 -18.59
C ALA A 219 -7.76 -9.99 -20.07
N LEU A 220 -7.89 -11.19 -20.65
CA LEU A 220 -8.38 -11.36 -22.01
C LEU A 220 -9.88 -11.11 -22.12
N ASP A 221 -10.64 -11.48 -21.10
CA ASP A 221 -12.10 -11.47 -21.10
C ASP A 221 -12.70 -10.08 -20.92
N VAL A 222 -12.03 -9.20 -20.16
CA VAL A 222 -12.54 -7.87 -19.79
C VAL A 222 -12.04 -6.79 -20.76
N LYS A 223 -12.96 -6.11 -21.43
CA LYS A 223 -12.68 -4.97 -22.32
C LYS A 223 -12.74 -3.64 -21.58
N ARG A 224 -13.74 -3.47 -20.73
CA ARG A 224 -13.95 -2.25 -19.95
C ARG A 224 -14.54 -2.58 -18.59
N LEU A 225 -14.07 -1.86 -17.58
CA LEU A 225 -14.54 -1.91 -16.21
C LEU A 225 -15.06 -0.53 -15.83
N VAL A 226 -16.29 -0.45 -15.35
CA VAL A 226 -16.87 0.77 -14.79
C VAL A 226 -17.26 0.48 -13.35
N VAL A 227 -16.64 1.17 -12.41
CA VAL A 227 -17.01 1.14 -11.00
C VAL A 227 -17.72 2.44 -10.71
N THR A 228 -18.96 2.40 -10.27
CA THR A 228 -19.62 3.57 -9.71
C THR A 228 -20.03 3.31 -8.27
N PHE A 229 -19.87 4.31 -7.41
CA PHE A 229 -20.11 4.12 -5.98
C PHE A 229 -20.63 5.37 -5.30
N ARG A 230 -21.33 5.14 -4.19
CA ARG A 230 -21.77 6.15 -3.22
C ARG A 230 -21.09 5.85 -1.89
N THR A 231 -20.54 6.88 -1.26
CA THR A 231 -19.95 6.77 0.08
C THR A 231 -21.03 6.71 1.17
N PRO A 232 -20.70 6.34 2.42
CA PRO A 232 -21.61 6.49 3.55
C PRO A 232 -22.28 7.87 3.59
N PRO A 233 -23.51 7.98 4.13
CA PRO A 233 -24.18 6.98 4.99
C PRO A 233 -24.92 5.86 4.25
N GLN A 234 -25.20 6.00 2.95
CA GLN A 234 -25.92 5.01 2.15
C GLN A 234 -24.97 4.38 1.12
N SER A 235 -24.00 3.60 1.61
CA SER A 235 -22.98 3.03 0.75
C SER A 235 -23.60 2.14 -0.34
N GLN A 236 -23.14 2.30 -1.56
CA GLN A 236 -23.54 1.44 -2.68
C GLN A 236 -22.39 1.36 -3.67
N ILE A 237 -22.17 0.19 -4.25
CA ILE A 237 -21.19 -0.02 -5.32
C ILE A 237 -21.90 -0.74 -6.46
N ARG A 238 -21.67 -0.26 -7.68
CA ARG A 238 -22.01 -0.97 -8.91
C ARG A 238 -20.75 -1.18 -9.73
N LEU A 239 -20.52 -2.44 -10.11
CA LEU A 239 -19.47 -2.84 -11.04
C LEU A 239 -20.12 -3.23 -12.36
N SER A 240 -19.77 -2.57 -13.44
CA SER A 240 -20.21 -2.92 -14.80
C SER A 240 -19.01 -3.32 -15.63
N ILE A 241 -19.03 -4.54 -16.14
CA ILE A 241 -17.94 -5.15 -16.89
C ILE A 241 -18.43 -5.39 -18.31
N GLU A 242 -17.78 -4.77 -19.28
CA GLU A 242 -17.97 -5.10 -20.69
C GLU A 242 -16.96 -6.17 -21.07
N SER A 243 -17.46 -7.31 -21.54
CA SER A 243 -16.65 -8.41 -22.03
C SER A 243 -16.31 -8.24 -23.51
N VAL A 244 -15.35 -9.03 -23.99
CA VAL A 244 -14.95 -9.08 -25.40
C VAL A 244 -15.94 -9.84 -26.28
N ASP A 245 -16.60 -10.85 -25.72
CA ASP A 245 -17.61 -11.68 -26.36
C ASP A 245 -18.57 -12.29 -25.32
N GLU A 246 -19.60 -13.00 -25.79
CA GLU A 246 -20.60 -13.62 -24.91
C GLU A 246 -20.03 -14.76 -24.05
N ALA A 247 -19.03 -15.49 -24.55
CA ALA A 247 -18.40 -16.57 -23.79
C ALA A 247 -17.57 -16.02 -22.62
N ALA A 248 -16.90 -14.88 -22.83
CA ALA A 248 -16.21 -14.12 -21.81
C ALA A 248 -17.20 -13.58 -20.77
N ALA A 249 -18.35 -13.01 -21.20
CA ALA A 249 -19.39 -12.58 -20.26
C ALA A 249 -19.87 -13.75 -19.38
N GLU A 250 -20.05 -14.94 -19.96
CA GLU A 250 -20.43 -16.14 -19.20
C GLU A 250 -19.36 -16.56 -18.17
N ARG A 251 -18.07 -16.57 -18.55
CA ARG A 251 -16.95 -16.87 -17.64
C ARG A 251 -16.85 -15.87 -16.49
N ILE A 252 -16.98 -14.59 -16.80
CA ILE A 252 -17.00 -13.51 -15.80
C ILE A 252 -18.18 -13.71 -14.84
N THR A 253 -19.39 -13.95 -15.37
CA THR A 253 -20.59 -14.20 -14.54
C THR A 253 -20.38 -15.39 -13.59
N LYS A 254 -19.88 -16.52 -14.11
CA LYS A 254 -19.59 -17.71 -13.28
C LYS A 254 -18.55 -17.44 -12.20
N THR A 255 -17.51 -16.66 -12.53
CA THR A 255 -16.46 -16.26 -11.58
C THR A 255 -17.05 -15.51 -10.39
N PHE A 256 -17.86 -14.49 -10.65
CA PHE A 256 -18.47 -13.70 -9.58
C PHE A 256 -19.54 -14.46 -8.80
N ALA A 257 -20.29 -15.35 -9.46
CA ALA A 257 -21.23 -16.24 -8.75
C ALA A 257 -20.50 -17.16 -7.77
N ALA A 258 -19.35 -17.72 -8.16
CA ALA A 258 -18.54 -18.55 -7.28
C ALA A 258 -17.90 -17.75 -6.13
N MET A 259 -17.46 -16.50 -6.39
CA MET A 259 -17.01 -15.59 -5.32
C MET A 259 -18.11 -15.27 -4.32
N LYS A 260 -19.33 -15.00 -4.81
CA LYS A 260 -20.51 -14.76 -3.96
C LYS A 260 -20.77 -15.98 -3.06
N GLN A 261 -20.71 -17.19 -3.62
CA GLN A 261 -20.90 -18.42 -2.85
C GLN A 261 -19.81 -18.64 -1.79
N MET A 262 -18.55 -18.34 -2.10
CA MET A 262 -17.43 -18.47 -1.16
C MET A 262 -17.57 -17.55 0.06
N LEU A 263 -18.07 -16.33 -0.15
CA LEU A 263 -18.26 -15.34 0.91
C LEU A 263 -19.52 -15.58 1.75
N GLY A 264 -20.30 -16.62 1.43
CA GLY A 264 -21.44 -17.11 2.21
C GLY A 264 -22.78 -16.45 1.87
N ASP A 265 -23.86 -17.06 2.35
CA ASP A 265 -25.26 -16.65 2.10
C ASP A 265 -25.59 -15.22 2.59
N GLN A 266 -24.72 -14.64 3.44
CA GLN A 266 -24.83 -13.25 3.89
C GLN A 266 -24.73 -12.22 2.73
N LEU A 267 -24.23 -12.64 1.55
CA LEU A 267 -24.15 -11.81 0.35
C LEU A 267 -25.34 -11.96 -0.61
N ASP A 268 -26.48 -12.47 -0.15
CA ASP A 268 -27.71 -12.49 -0.96
C ASP A 268 -28.04 -11.13 -1.59
N GLN A 269 -27.61 -10.04 -0.95
CA GLN A 269 -27.79 -8.66 -1.37
C GLN A 269 -26.90 -8.23 -2.55
N ILE A 270 -25.87 -9.01 -2.94
CA ILE A 270 -25.15 -8.80 -4.20
C ILE A 270 -25.97 -9.36 -5.36
N THR A 271 -26.38 -8.49 -6.27
CA THR A 271 -27.09 -8.91 -7.48
C THR A 271 -26.12 -8.98 -8.64
N ILE A 272 -26.08 -10.12 -9.34
CA ILE A 272 -25.28 -10.31 -10.56
C ILE A 272 -26.26 -10.43 -11.73
N LYS A 273 -26.19 -9.49 -12.69
CA LYS A 273 -26.98 -9.50 -13.93
C LYS A 273 -26.04 -9.58 -15.12
N ARG A 274 -26.43 -10.36 -16.12
CA ARG A 274 -25.77 -10.37 -17.42
C ARG A 274 -26.76 -9.91 -18.48
N ASP A 275 -26.33 -8.97 -19.31
CA ASP A 275 -27.03 -8.53 -20.51
C ASP A 275 -26.06 -8.57 -21.69
N GLN A 276 -26.16 -9.62 -22.51
CA GLN A 276 -25.25 -9.90 -23.63
C GLN A 276 -23.77 -9.91 -23.20
N LEU A 277 -23.05 -8.83 -23.53
CA LEU A 277 -21.63 -8.58 -23.26
C LEU A 277 -21.40 -7.84 -21.94
N GLN A 278 -22.44 -7.33 -21.30
CA GLN A 278 -22.32 -6.63 -20.02
C GLN A 278 -22.62 -7.57 -18.85
N VAL A 279 -21.75 -7.53 -17.84
CA VAL A 279 -21.97 -8.15 -16.54
C VAL A 279 -22.00 -7.05 -15.49
N ILE A 280 -23.12 -6.92 -14.79
CA ILE A 280 -23.37 -5.90 -13.79
C ILE A 280 -23.48 -6.56 -12.42
N LEU A 281 -22.72 -6.04 -11.46
CA LEU A 281 -22.82 -6.39 -10.06
C LEU A 281 -23.27 -5.18 -9.27
N ASP A 282 -24.34 -5.32 -8.51
CA ASP A 282 -24.83 -4.33 -7.57
C ASP A 282 -24.61 -4.83 -6.15
N ALA A 283 -23.96 -4.01 -5.32
CA ALA A 283 -23.75 -4.24 -3.89
C ALA A 283 -24.31 -3.05 -3.10
N ASP A 284 -25.20 -3.33 -2.16
CA ASP A 284 -25.75 -2.33 -1.25
C ASP A 284 -24.85 -2.10 -0.02
N GLN A 285 -25.35 -1.34 0.95
CA GLN A 285 -24.57 -0.96 2.12
C GLN A 285 -24.04 -2.15 2.92
N ASN A 286 -24.86 -3.17 3.15
CA ASN A 286 -24.45 -4.32 3.97
C ASN A 286 -23.39 -5.15 3.24
N ALA A 287 -23.58 -5.37 1.93
CA ALA A 287 -22.60 -6.06 1.11
C ALA A 287 -21.25 -5.31 1.08
N VAL A 288 -21.28 -3.98 0.99
CA VAL A 288 -20.09 -3.13 1.03
C VAL A 288 -19.37 -3.23 2.39
N GLU A 289 -20.11 -3.19 3.50
CA GLU A 289 -19.51 -3.34 4.85
C GLU A 289 -18.87 -4.72 5.05
N LEU A 290 -19.49 -5.79 4.56
CA LEU A 290 -18.93 -7.14 4.65
C LEU A 290 -17.66 -7.29 3.80
N PHE A 291 -17.70 -6.80 2.56
CA PHE A 291 -16.54 -6.82 1.66
C PHE A 291 -15.36 -6.07 2.29
N TYR A 292 -15.61 -4.90 2.86
CA TYR A 292 -14.56 -4.11 3.51
C TYR A 292 -13.92 -4.87 4.69
N THR A 293 -14.73 -5.52 5.52
CA THR A 293 -14.25 -6.32 6.64
C THR A 293 -13.41 -7.52 6.17
N ALA A 294 -13.87 -8.24 5.16
CA ALA A 294 -13.14 -9.34 4.56
C ALA A 294 -11.80 -8.88 3.95
N ALA A 295 -11.81 -7.75 3.22
CA ALA A 295 -10.61 -7.17 2.63
C ALA A 295 -9.59 -6.73 3.70
N LEU A 296 -10.05 -6.16 4.82
CA LEU A 296 -9.16 -5.82 5.94
C LEU A 296 -8.52 -7.06 6.57
N ASN A 297 -9.29 -8.13 6.78
CA ASN A 297 -8.77 -9.37 7.34
C ASN A 297 -7.72 -9.99 6.40
N ALA A 298 -8.02 -10.09 5.10
CA ALA A 298 -7.07 -10.56 4.10
C ALA A 298 -5.80 -9.69 4.05
N ARG A 299 -5.93 -8.36 4.19
CA ARG A 299 -4.78 -7.45 4.26
C ARG A 299 -3.94 -7.66 5.52
N ARG A 300 -4.57 -7.90 6.67
CA ARG A 300 -3.86 -8.24 7.91
C ARG A 300 -3.10 -9.55 7.76
N GLU A 301 -3.71 -10.58 7.18
CA GLU A 301 -3.06 -11.86 6.90
C GLU A 301 -1.87 -11.70 5.93
N ALA A 302 -2.05 -10.93 4.85
CA ALA A 302 -0.96 -10.63 3.91
C ALA A 302 0.18 -9.84 4.57
N ALA A 303 -0.14 -8.87 5.43
CA ALA A 303 0.86 -8.14 6.22
C ALA A 303 1.64 -9.08 7.15
N MET A 304 0.95 -9.99 7.84
CA MET A 304 1.57 -11.02 8.68
C MET A 304 2.47 -11.97 7.88
N ALA A 305 2.07 -12.38 6.66
CA ALA A 305 2.90 -13.21 5.79
C ALA A 305 4.15 -12.47 5.29
N SER A 306 4.01 -11.17 5.01
CA SER A 306 5.13 -10.31 4.63
C SER A 306 6.15 -10.19 5.76
N HIS A 307 5.71 -10.01 7.01
CA HIS A 307 6.59 -9.94 8.18
C HIS A 307 7.41 -11.22 8.38
N VAL A 308 6.80 -12.40 8.21
CA VAL A 308 7.51 -13.69 8.26
C VAL A 308 8.65 -13.73 7.23
N THR A 309 8.40 -13.25 6.02
CA THR A 309 9.40 -13.20 4.95
C THR A 309 10.55 -12.25 5.31
N THR A 310 10.22 -11.07 5.86
CA THR A 310 11.24 -10.12 6.35
C THR A 310 12.07 -10.72 7.48
N LEU A 311 11.46 -11.31 8.50
CA LEU A 311 12.18 -11.93 9.63
C LEU A 311 13.14 -13.02 9.17
N ARG A 312 12.72 -13.89 8.24
CA ARG A 312 13.62 -14.90 7.64
C ARG A 312 14.80 -14.28 6.92
N ARG A 313 14.55 -13.23 6.12
CA ARG A 313 15.61 -12.50 5.41
C ARG A 313 16.61 -11.87 6.40
N LEU A 314 16.12 -11.31 7.49
CA LEU A 314 16.96 -10.76 8.57
C LEU A 314 17.76 -11.84 9.30
N GLY A 315 17.17 -13.01 9.56
CA GLY A 315 17.88 -14.16 10.12
C GLY A 315 19.04 -14.60 9.22
N ILE A 316 18.79 -14.76 7.92
CA ILE A 316 19.84 -15.08 6.93
C ILE A 316 20.94 -14.01 6.95
N ALA A 317 20.58 -12.73 7.02
CA ALA A 317 21.54 -11.63 7.08
C ALA A 317 22.40 -11.67 8.36
N ILE A 318 21.80 -11.96 9.52
CA ILE A 318 22.51 -12.13 10.79
C ILE A 318 23.51 -13.29 10.72
N TYR A 319 23.10 -14.44 10.15
CA TYR A 319 24.00 -15.58 9.95
C TYR A 319 25.12 -15.28 8.95
N THR A 320 24.82 -14.53 7.89
CA THR A 320 25.81 -14.11 6.89
C THR A 320 26.83 -13.16 7.50
N TYR A 321 26.37 -12.21 8.31
CA TYR A 321 27.21 -11.33 9.11
C TYR A 321 28.11 -12.13 10.05
N GLU A 322 27.54 -13.06 10.82
CA GLU A 322 28.32 -13.88 11.78
C GLU A 322 29.39 -14.71 11.07
N ASN A 323 29.06 -15.30 9.92
CA ASN A 323 30.06 -16.05 9.17
C ASN A 323 31.21 -15.15 8.67
N ARG A 324 30.95 -13.87 8.38
CA ARG A 324 31.97 -12.89 7.97
C ARG A 324 32.79 -12.40 9.15
N GLU A 325 32.14 -11.95 10.23
CA GLU A 325 32.78 -11.25 11.36
C GLU A 325 33.18 -12.19 12.51
N LYS A 326 32.76 -13.46 12.47
CA LYS A 326 32.96 -14.50 13.50
C LYS A 326 32.32 -14.20 14.85
N HIS A 327 31.38 -13.26 14.86
CA HIS A 327 30.52 -12.92 15.99
C HIS A 327 29.19 -12.39 15.45
N LEU A 328 28.14 -12.45 16.27
CA LEU A 328 26.83 -11.91 15.92
C LEU A 328 26.88 -10.37 15.86
N PRO A 329 25.94 -9.72 15.14
CA PRO A 329 25.86 -8.27 15.14
C PRO A 329 25.81 -7.72 16.58
N PRO A 330 26.59 -6.67 16.89
CA PRO A 330 26.44 -5.99 18.17
C PRO A 330 25.04 -5.39 18.27
N ARG A 331 24.50 -5.27 19.49
CA ARG A 331 23.21 -4.58 19.74
C ARG A 331 23.16 -3.18 19.12
N CYS A 332 24.28 -2.47 19.21
CA CYS A 332 24.50 -1.18 18.59
C CYS A 332 25.98 -0.95 18.33
N PHE A 333 26.28 -0.06 17.38
CA PHE A 333 27.60 0.56 17.27
C PHE A 333 27.78 1.55 18.41
N VAL A 334 28.99 1.61 18.98
CA VAL A 334 29.34 2.58 20.02
C VAL A 334 30.57 3.38 19.60
N ASN A 335 30.64 4.65 20.00
CA ASN A 335 31.85 5.44 19.84
C ASN A 335 32.92 5.05 20.88
N PRO A 336 34.15 5.59 20.81
CA PRO A 336 35.20 5.31 21.80
C PRO A 336 34.84 5.67 23.26
N GLY A 337 33.86 6.57 23.45
CA GLY A 337 33.31 6.93 24.75
C GLY A 337 32.15 6.05 25.22
N GLY A 338 31.80 5.00 24.47
CA GLY A 338 30.70 4.08 24.79
C GLY A 338 29.31 4.58 24.43
N GLN A 339 29.18 5.72 23.74
CA GLN A 339 27.87 6.25 23.34
C GLN A 339 27.32 5.47 22.13
N PRO A 340 26.08 4.95 22.19
CA PRO A 340 25.46 4.28 21.06
C PRO A 340 25.22 5.20 19.87
N LEU A 341 25.63 4.77 18.68
CA LEU A 341 25.54 5.55 17.45
C LEU A 341 24.46 5.02 16.49
N HIS A 342 24.41 3.69 16.31
CA HIS A 342 23.59 3.03 15.30
C HIS A 342 23.06 1.68 15.81
N SER A 343 21.85 1.30 15.41
CA SER A 343 21.24 -0.01 15.68
C SER A 343 21.99 -1.19 15.04
N TRP A 344 21.82 -2.39 15.58
CA TRP A 344 22.27 -3.67 14.98
C TRP A 344 21.82 -3.84 13.51
N LEU A 345 20.66 -3.29 13.13
CA LEU A 345 20.17 -3.34 11.75
C LEU A 345 21.13 -2.68 10.76
N VAL A 346 21.86 -1.64 11.18
CA VAL A 346 22.87 -0.97 10.34
C VAL A 346 24.01 -1.93 10.01
N ALA A 347 24.39 -2.82 10.94
CA ALA A 347 25.51 -3.75 10.78
C ALA A 347 25.28 -4.79 9.68
N ILE A 348 24.03 -5.18 9.47
CA ILE A 348 23.64 -6.20 8.50
C ILE A 348 23.11 -5.63 7.18
N LEU A 349 23.10 -4.30 7.00
CA LEU A 349 22.69 -3.67 5.73
C LEU A 349 23.41 -4.26 4.50
N PRO A 350 24.73 -4.55 4.52
CA PRO A 350 25.40 -5.19 3.40
C PRO A 350 24.79 -6.54 3.01
N ASP A 351 24.24 -7.26 3.98
CA ASP A 351 23.71 -8.62 3.86
C ASP A 351 22.22 -8.65 3.47
N ILE A 352 21.59 -7.48 3.30
CA ILE A 352 20.23 -7.32 2.75
C ILE A 352 20.20 -6.45 1.48
N ASP A 353 21.25 -6.58 0.67
CA ASP A 353 21.41 -5.92 -0.64
C ASP A 353 21.48 -4.38 -0.55
N GLN A 354 21.93 -3.82 0.60
CA GLN A 354 22.06 -2.37 0.82
C GLN A 354 23.53 -1.91 0.89
N VAL A 355 24.45 -2.60 0.21
CA VAL A 355 25.91 -2.30 0.28
C VAL A 355 26.24 -0.86 -0.12
N ALA A 356 25.64 -0.35 -1.21
CA ALA A 356 25.90 1.02 -1.67
C ALA A 356 25.43 2.07 -0.66
N PHE A 357 24.27 1.84 -0.04
CA PHE A 357 23.73 2.70 1.01
C PHE A 357 24.54 2.61 2.29
N TYR A 358 24.95 1.40 2.72
CA TYR A 358 25.81 1.21 3.89
C TYR A 358 27.12 2.00 3.76
N ARG A 359 27.75 1.98 2.58
CA ARG A 359 29.00 2.72 2.32
C ARG A 359 28.86 4.24 2.37
N SER A 360 27.64 4.78 2.28
CA SER A 360 27.42 6.23 2.40
C SER A 360 27.11 6.68 3.83
N ILE A 361 27.04 5.77 4.80
CA ILE A 361 26.75 6.10 6.21
C ILE A 361 28.06 6.47 6.93
N HIS A 362 28.03 7.58 7.67
CA HIS A 362 29.08 7.96 8.61
C HIS A 362 28.89 7.18 9.92
N LEU A 363 29.52 6.00 10.01
CA LEU A 363 29.40 5.08 11.16
C LEU A 363 30.03 5.63 12.45
N ASP A 364 30.90 6.64 12.35
CA ASP A 364 31.54 7.35 13.45
C ASP A 364 30.66 8.45 14.08
N LYS A 365 29.51 8.76 13.46
CA LYS A 365 28.53 9.74 13.91
C LYS A 365 27.20 9.09 14.27
N SER A 366 26.34 9.78 15.01
CA SER A 366 25.01 9.25 15.34
C SER A 366 24.14 9.12 14.10
N TRP A 367 23.18 8.20 14.15
CA TRP A 367 22.23 7.95 13.05
C TRP A 367 21.41 9.18 12.64
N ASP A 368 21.20 10.12 13.56
CA ASP A 368 20.44 11.36 13.41
C ASP A 368 21.32 12.61 13.17
N ASP A 369 22.64 12.44 13.05
CA ASP A 369 23.56 13.53 12.70
C ASP A 369 23.22 14.10 11.31
N PRO A 370 23.37 15.43 11.08
CA PRO A 370 23.17 16.02 9.76
C PRO A 370 23.97 15.36 8.62
N ALA A 371 25.14 14.79 8.90
CA ALA A 371 25.92 14.04 7.90
C ALA A 371 25.28 12.71 7.49
N ASN A 372 24.36 12.19 8.30
CA ASN A 372 23.60 10.96 8.06
C ASN A 372 22.15 11.24 7.61
N GLN A 373 21.84 12.44 7.12
CA GLN A 373 20.48 12.84 6.71
C GLN A 373 19.81 11.86 5.73
N GLN A 374 20.59 11.18 4.88
CA GLN A 374 20.11 10.12 3.98
C GLN A 374 19.37 8.99 4.72
N MET A 375 19.72 8.70 5.98
CA MET A 375 19.08 7.68 6.80
C MET A 375 17.65 8.04 7.20
N MET A 376 17.32 9.34 7.26
CA MET A 376 15.95 9.82 7.52
C MET A 376 15.03 9.62 6.30
N ASN A 377 15.63 9.64 5.11
CA ASN A 377 14.90 9.61 3.85
C ASN A 377 14.82 8.21 3.23
N THR A 378 15.77 7.33 3.56
CA THR A 378 15.88 5.98 3.01
C THR A 378 15.41 4.95 4.03
N ILE A 379 14.48 4.08 3.61
CA ILE A 379 14.01 2.95 4.40
C ILE A 379 14.47 1.67 3.69
N PRO A 380 15.27 0.81 4.34
CA PRO A 380 15.69 -0.45 3.74
C PRO A 380 14.49 -1.32 3.32
N ALA A 381 14.62 -2.03 2.19
CA ALA A 381 13.52 -2.83 1.65
C ALA A 381 13.06 -3.92 2.62
N GLY A 382 11.75 -3.98 2.89
CA GLY A 382 11.14 -4.90 3.86
C GLY A 382 11.24 -4.44 5.32
N ILE A 383 11.96 -3.35 5.59
CA ILE A 383 12.03 -2.71 6.90
C ILE A 383 11.02 -1.55 6.93
N GLY A 384 10.28 -1.46 8.02
CA GLY A 384 9.29 -0.42 8.25
C GLY A 384 7.86 -0.79 7.86
N ASP A 385 6.92 -0.03 8.43
CA ASP A 385 5.49 -0.28 8.33
C ASP A 385 4.78 1.03 7.94
N ASN A 386 3.80 0.94 7.03
CA ASN A 386 3.00 2.08 6.60
C ASN A 386 2.05 2.59 7.69
N GLU A 387 1.80 1.79 8.73
CA GLU A 387 1.02 2.16 9.92
C GLU A 387 1.85 2.86 10.99
N LEU A 388 3.19 2.91 10.85
CA LEU A 388 4.12 3.55 11.76
C LEU A 388 4.65 4.89 11.21
N PRO A 389 5.28 5.75 12.04
CA PRO A 389 6.02 6.90 11.54
C PRO A 389 7.08 6.49 10.50
N ARG A 390 7.44 7.41 9.60
CA ARG A 390 8.37 7.09 8.51
C ARG A 390 9.71 6.59 9.06
N GLY A 391 10.18 5.45 8.53
CA GLY A 391 11.43 4.84 8.96
C GLY A 391 11.34 4.07 10.28
N HIS A 392 10.17 4.07 10.95
CA HIS A 392 10.00 3.27 12.15
C HIS A 392 9.72 1.81 11.81
N THR A 393 10.21 0.92 12.65
CA THR A 393 9.99 -0.52 12.58
C THR A 393 9.62 -1.08 13.94
N VAL A 394 8.83 -2.15 13.95
CA VAL A 394 8.56 -2.98 15.14
C VAL A 394 9.50 -4.17 15.24
N ILE A 395 10.23 -4.52 14.19
CA ILE A 395 11.19 -5.62 14.25
C ILE A 395 12.37 -5.18 15.12
N ARG A 396 12.44 -5.70 16.34
CA ARG A 396 13.44 -5.31 17.34
C ARG A 396 14.08 -6.53 18.00
N ALA A 397 15.28 -6.30 18.50
CA ALA A 397 16.01 -7.22 19.35
C ALA A 397 15.54 -7.05 20.82
N PRO A 398 14.93 -8.07 21.46
CA PRO A 398 14.52 -7.96 22.85
C PRO A 398 15.74 -8.04 23.78
N VAL A 399 15.91 -7.03 24.62
CA VAL A 399 17.00 -6.93 25.60
C VAL A 399 16.47 -7.34 26.96
N PHE A 400 16.91 -8.49 27.44
CA PHE A 400 16.54 -9.08 28.72
C PHE A 400 17.80 -9.61 29.40
N PRO A 401 17.95 -9.56 30.75
CA PRO A 401 19.13 -10.11 31.41
C PRO A 401 19.41 -11.57 31.01
N GLY A 402 20.57 -11.81 30.40
CA GLY A 402 20.94 -13.13 29.87
C GLY A 402 20.47 -13.43 28.44
N SER A 403 19.82 -12.46 27.76
CA SER A 403 19.49 -12.59 26.34
C SER A 403 20.70 -12.36 25.45
N LEU A 404 20.56 -12.75 24.17
CA LEU A 404 21.58 -12.58 23.16
C LEU A 404 22.03 -11.11 22.98
N TRP A 405 21.09 -10.19 23.22
CA TRP A 405 21.27 -8.76 23.04
C TRP A 405 21.62 -8.04 24.34
N HIS A 406 21.85 -8.78 25.43
CA HIS A 406 22.15 -8.20 26.73
C HIS A 406 23.62 -7.80 26.88
N GLY A 407 23.81 -6.56 27.34
CA GLY A 407 25.09 -5.96 27.68
C GLY A 407 25.70 -5.13 26.55
N ASP A 408 26.69 -4.30 26.92
CA ASP A 408 27.50 -3.49 26.00
C ASP A 408 28.94 -4.05 25.88
N GLY A 409 29.11 -5.32 26.26
CA GLY A 409 30.38 -6.06 26.15
C GLY A 409 30.71 -6.50 24.72
N PRO A 410 31.75 -7.32 24.52
CA PRO A 410 32.08 -7.85 23.20
C PRO A 410 30.85 -8.55 22.58
N PRO A 411 30.67 -8.48 21.25
CA PRO A 411 29.54 -9.12 20.60
C PRO A 411 29.53 -10.62 20.89
N LYS A 412 28.34 -11.17 21.13
CA LYS A 412 28.17 -12.60 21.39
C LYS A 412 28.40 -13.41 20.12
N THR A 413 28.61 -14.70 20.29
CA THR A 413 28.77 -15.70 19.23
C THR A 413 27.72 -16.79 19.40
N TRP A 414 27.52 -17.61 18.37
CA TRP A 414 26.66 -18.79 18.50
C TRP A 414 27.16 -19.81 19.53
N LYS A 415 28.43 -19.75 19.94
CA LYS A 415 28.97 -20.62 21.01
C LYS A 415 28.50 -20.19 22.41
N ASP A 416 28.08 -18.94 22.57
CA ASP A 416 27.54 -18.42 23.82
C ASP A 416 26.07 -18.83 24.04
N VAL A 417 25.42 -19.35 22.99
CA VAL A 417 24.06 -19.90 23.05
C VAL A 417 24.17 -21.39 23.38
N THR A 418 23.91 -21.74 24.64
CA THR A 418 23.95 -23.13 25.13
C THR A 418 22.55 -23.75 25.21
N ASP A 419 21.51 -22.93 25.28
CA ASP A 419 20.12 -23.39 25.15
C ASP A 419 19.81 -23.73 23.67
N ASP A 420 18.71 -24.46 23.42
CA ASP A 420 18.33 -24.84 22.05
C ASP A 420 17.98 -23.60 21.20
N PRO A 421 18.70 -23.32 20.10
CA PRO A 421 18.40 -22.18 19.23
C PRO A 421 16.97 -22.18 18.67
N ALA A 422 16.29 -23.33 18.59
CA ALA A 422 14.90 -23.41 18.15
C ALA A 422 13.89 -22.85 19.18
N ASP A 423 14.30 -22.72 20.44
CA ASP A 423 13.51 -22.17 21.55
C ASP A 423 14.04 -20.82 22.07
N THR A 424 15.22 -20.37 21.61
CA THR A 424 15.77 -19.03 21.89
C THR A 424 15.27 -17.97 20.89
N ILE A 425 14.70 -16.87 21.37
CA ILE A 425 14.22 -15.75 20.55
C ILE A 425 15.41 -14.86 20.13
N LEU A 426 15.59 -14.72 18.82
CA LEU A 426 16.59 -13.85 18.20
C LEU A 426 16.02 -12.45 17.94
N LEU A 427 14.87 -12.33 17.28
CA LEU A 427 14.18 -11.05 17.02
C LEU A 427 12.68 -11.21 17.26
N ALA A 428 11.97 -10.10 17.47
CA ALA A 428 10.52 -10.13 17.53
C ALA A 428 9.88 -8.83 17.04
N ASP A 429 8.61 -8.94 16.67
CA ASP A 429 7.76 -7.77 16.48
C ASP A 429 7.43 -7.15 17.85
N ALA A 430 8.06 -6.03 18.17
CA ALA A 430 7.74 -5.19 19.31
C ALA A 430 6.33 -4.57 19.17
N PRO A 431 5.70 -4.14 20.28
CA PRO A 431 4.41 -3.48 20.18
C PRO A 431 4.57 -2.10 19.49
N PRO A 432 3.55 -1.57 18.80
CA PRO A 432 3.67 -0.32 18.04
C PRO A 432 4.19 0.87 18.85
N GLU A 433 3.82 0.95 20.13
CA GLU A 433 4.30 1.94 21.09
C GLU A 433 5.80 1.86 21.38
N ALA A 434 6.41 0.70 21.14
CA ALA A 434 7.85 0.48 21.22
C ALA A 434 8.52 0.53 19.84
N SER A 435 7.86 1.02 18.79
CA SER A 435 8.52 1.22 17.50
C SER A 435 9.56 2.35 17.58
N VAL A 436 10.67 2.17 16.89
CA VAL A 436 11.75 3.17 16.79
C VAL A 436 12.19 3.30 15.34
N HIS A 437 12.85 4.40 14.99
CA HIS A 437 13.51 4.51 13.70
C HIS A 437 14.49 3.34 13.52
N TRP A 438 14.55 2.74 12.33
CA TRP A 438 15.28 1.49 12.09
C TRP A 438 16.79 1.58 12.44
N ALA A 439 17.35 2.79 12.40
CA ALA A 439 18.75 3.06 12.75
C ALA A 439 18.99 3.44 14.22
N ASP A 440 17.92 3.68 14.99
CA ASP A 440 17.99 4.12 16.38
C ASP A 440 18.54 3.00 17.29
N PRO A 441 19.66 3.22 18.01
CA PRO A 441 20.29 2.20 18.86
C PRO A 441 19.57 1.97 20.20
N SER A 442 18.48 2.70 20.48
CA SER A 442 17.72 2.55 21.72
C SER A 442 17.30 1.09 21.93
N PRO A 443 17.60 0.48 23.09
CA PRO A 443 17.25 -0.92 23.34
C PRO A 443 15.74 -1.08 23.55
N TRP A 444 15.21 -2.24 23.19
CA TRP A 444 13.88 -2.66 23.65
C TRP A 444 14.05 -3.49 24.92
N ILE A 445 14.00 -2.82 26.06
CA ILE A 445 14.20 -3.46 27.36
C ILE A 445 12.93 -4.20 27.75
N ILE A 446 13.07 -5.49 28.05
CA ILE A 446 12.02 -6.34 28.61
C ILE A 446 12.30 -6.49 30.11
N SER A 447 11.33 -6.12 30.95
CA SER A 447 11.50 -6.20 32.40
C SER A 447 11.44 -7.64 32.92
N GLU A 448 12.19 -7.92 33.99
CA GLU A 448 12.08 -9.19 34.72
C GLU A 448 10.78 -9.31 35.52
N ALA A 449 10.19 -8.19 35.91
CA ALA A 449 8.98 -8.17 36.72
C ALA A 449 7.74 -8.57 35.93
N ASP A 450 7.60 -8.09 34.68
CA ASP A 450 6.44 -8.36 33.84
C ASP A 450 6.81 -8.39 32.34
N PRO A 451 7.60 -9.40 31.90
CA PRO A 451 8.06 -9.50 30.52
C PRO A 451 6.90 -9.67 29.54
N MET A 452 5.80 -10.32 29.95
CA MET A 452 4.61 -10.48 29.10
C MET A 452 3.98 -9.14 28.74
N LYS A 453 3.92 -8.18 29.67
CA LYS A 453 3.42 -6.83 29.38
C LYS A 453 4.32 -6.10 28.39
N ASP A 454 5.63 -6.13 28.58
CA ASP A 454 6.57 -5.37 27.73
C ASP A 454 6.70 -6.00 26.33
N PHE A 455 6.64 -7.34 26.24
CA PHE A 455 6.80 -8.07 25.00
C PHE A 455 5.51 -8.08 24.15
N PHE A 456 4.36 -8.41 24.75
CA PHE A 456 3.09 -8.45 24.02
C PHE A 456 2.39 -7.08 23.93
N GLY A 457 2.54 -6.23 24.95
CA GLY A 457 1.70 -5.04 25.10
C GLY A 457 0.22 -5.44 25.21
N LYS A 458 -0.61 -4.88 24.33
CA LYS A 458 -2.05 -5.22 24.22
C LYS A 458 -2.34 -6.34 23.20
N ARG A 459 -1.32 -6.92 22.56
CA ARG A 459 -1.49 -7.85 21.44
C ARG A 459 -1.70 -9.28 21.93
N ASP A 460 -2.52 -10.06 21.22
CA ASP A 460 -2.74 -11.47 21.53
C ASP A 460 -1.75 -12.41 20.85
N ARG A 461 -1.03 -11.93 19.82
CA ARG A 461 -0.06 -12.71 19.06
C ARG A 461 1.16 -11.87 18.72
N VAL A 462 2.33 -12.50 18.74
CA VAL A 462 3.61 -11.87 18.36
C VAL A 462 4.38 -12.81 17.43
N GLN A 463 4.93 -12.28 16.34
CA GLN A 463 5.86 -13.03 15.50
C GLN A 463 7.27 -12.90 16.06
N VAL A 464 7.97 -14.03 16.12
CA VAL A 464 9.34 -14.13 16.63
C VAL A 464 10.20 -14.88 15.63
N LEU A 465 11.43 -14.41 15.44
CA LEU A 465 12.50 -15.14 14.79
C LEU A 465 13.27 -15.88 15.87
N MET A 466 13.40 -17.19 15.70
CA MET A 466 14.16 -18.04 16.61
C MET A 466 15.65 -18.05 16.22
N GLY A 467 16.49 -18.49 17.15
CA GLY A 467 17.93 -18.65 16.96
C GLY A 467 18.25 -19.53 15.76
N ASP A 468 17.51 -20.62 15.53
CA ASP A 468 17.67 -21.53 14.38
C ASP A 468 17.21 -20.95 13.01
N GLY A 469 16.67 -19.72 13.00
CA GLY A 469 16.16 -19.05 11.80
C GLY A 469 14.70 -19.37 11.47
N SER A 470 14.03 -20.23 12.24
CA SER A 470 12.59 -20.46 12.12
C SER A 470 11.80 -19.23 12.61
N VAL A 471 10.61 -19.01 12.04
CA VAL A 471 9.70 -17.94 12.47
C VAL A 471 8.47 -18.58 13.08
N ARG A 472 8.16 -18.20 14.33
CA ARG A 472 7.03 -18.72 15.10
C ARG A 472 6.07 -17.58 15.44
N VAL A 473 4.81 -17.93 15.68
CA VAL A 473 3.82 -17.00 16.23
C VAL A 473 3.49 -17.43 17.64
N LEU A 474 3.83 -16.59 18.62
CA LEU A 474 3.53 -16.84 20.04
C LEU A 474 2.15 -16.29 20.34
N GLY A 475 1.26 -17.13 20.91
CA GLY A 475 -0.05 -16.72 21.40
C GLY A 475 0.02 -16.31 22.87
N ARG A 476 -0.51 -15.15 23.22
CA ARG A 476 -0.50 -14.61 24.59
C ARG A 476 -1.13 -15.57 25.60
N ALA A 477 -2.22 -16.24 25.21
CA ALA A 477 -2.94 -17.19 26.05
C ALA A 477 -2.14 -18.47 26.37
N GLU A 478 -1.12 -18.79 25.57
CA GLU A 478 -0.29 -20.01 25.72
C GLU A 478 1.03 -19.74 26.45
N MET A 479 1.34 -18.46 26.69
CA MET A 479 2.57 -17.96 27.28
C MET A 479 2.39 -17.54 28.75
N SER A 480 3.46 -17.71 29.52
CA SER A 480 3.60 -17.19 30.88
C SER A 480 4.88 -16.36 30.98
N ASN A 481 5.05 -15.62 32.07
CA ASN A 481 6.28 -14.86 32.32
C ASN A 481 7.50 -15.79 32.35
N GLU A 482 7.38 -16.98 32.94
CA GLU A 482 8.46 -17.97 33.04
C GLU A 482 8.84 -18.51 31.67
N LYS A 483 7.85 -18.94 30.87
CA LYS A 483 8.11 -19.44 29.51
C LYS A 483 8.78 -18.39 28.63
N LEU A 484 8.28 -17.15 28.67
CA LEU A 484 8.85 -16.07 27.87
C LEU A 484 10.29 -15.74 28.32
N LYS A 485 10.58 -15.76 29.63
CA LYS A 485 11.95 -15.57 30.14
C LYS A 485 12.89 -16.64 29.63
N ALA A 486 12.51 -17.91 29.70
CA ALA A 486 13.33 -19.03 29.20
C ALA A 486 13.63 -18.86 27.71
N MET A 487 12.63 -18.49 26.91
CA MET A 487 12.83 -18.22 25.48
C MET A 487 13.68 -16.97 25.19
N LEU A 488 13.78 -16.01 26.11
CA LEU A 488 14.60 -14.81 25.93
C LEU A 488 16.07 -15.03 26.32
N THR A 489 16.37 -15.99 27.20
CA THR A 489 17.73 -16.30 27.65
C THR A 489 18.45 -17.24 26.69
N ILE A 490 19.78 -17.21 26.71
CA ILE A 490 20.63 -18.05 25.82
C ILE A 490 21.36 -19.19 26.55
N ALA A 491 21.32 -19.19 27.88
CA ALA A 491 22.05 -20.12 28.74
C ALA A 491 21.35 -20.34 30.10
N GLY A 492 20.01 -20.41 30.08
CA GLY A 492 19.18 -20.66 31.25
C GLY A 492 19.17 -22.13 31.68
N GLY A 493 19.24 -23.06 30.72
CA GLY A 493 19.18 -24.51 30.98
C GLY A 493 17.80 -25.06 31.36
N ASP A 494 16.74 -24.27 31.14
CA ASP A 494 15.34 -24.53 31.54
C ASP A 494 14.42 -24.93 30.37
#